data_AF-T0T4R3-F1
#
_entry.id   AF-T0T4R3-F1
#
_cell.length_a   1.000
_cell.length_b   1.000
_cell.length_c   1.000
_cell.angle_alpha   90.00
_cell.angle_beta   90.00
_cell.angle_gamma   90.00
#
_symmetry.space_group_name_H-M   'P 1'
#
loop_
_entity.id
_entity.type
_entity.pdbx_description
1 polymer ?
#
loop_
_entity_poly.entity_id
_entity_poly.type
_entity_poly.pdbx_seq_one_letter_code
_entity_poly.pdbx_strand_id
1 'polypeptide(L)'
;MKRCPKCSSVFITERECEACGFQFNYNPLGEPLGEKSFYSIRESYWSQLSSLERSNRALESKKGEKAKRYISKVILRYNDLLDFFYDTTNKDHAHHNLYFYELKDIILELISYDVPEKEIWSCVTKAEGEGLEFELTFYQRISEAISEGKRDRNKTRVSLQSLLSYRLGGAVKIINVFFFALTAVAVISGALAVYRFLNL
;
A
#
# COMPACT_ATOMS: atom_id res chain seq x y z
N MET A 1 10.47 43.39 -3.45
CA MET A 1 10.71 42.58 -2.22
C MET A 1 9.80 41.37 -2.27
N LYS A 2 10.36 40.15 -2.27
CA LYS A 2 9.56 38.92 -2.15
C LYS A 2 9.07 38.81 -0.69
N ARG A 3 7.78 38.50 -0.49
CA ARG A 3 7.15 38.27 0.83
C ARG A 3 6.57 36.85 0.84
N CYS A 4 6.63 36.16 1.98
CA CYS A 4 6.01 34.85 2.11
C CYS A 4 4.49 34.97 1.96
N PRO A 5 3.82 34.21 1.07
CA PRO A 5 2.39 34.31 0.83
C PRO A 5 1.56 33.84 2.04
N LYS A 6 2.15 33.04 2.94
CA LYS A 6 1.45 32.45 4.09
C LYS A 6 1.52 33.31 5.36
N CYS A 7 2.63 33.99 5.60
CA CYS A 7 2.85 34.75 6.85
C CYS A 7 3.29 36.20 6.63
N SER A 8 3.38 36.66 5.37
CA SER A 8 3.89 37.99 4.99
C SER A 8 5.31 38.31 5.47
N SER A 9 6.05 37.33 6.00
CA SER A 9 7.44 37.50 6.44
C SER A 9 8.36 37.85 5.28
N VAL A 10 9.36 38.66 5.59
CA VAL A 10 10.47 39.06 4.70
C VAL A 10 11.69 38.14 4.86
N PHE A 11 11.70 37.28 5.88
CA PHE A 11 12.71 36.25 6.09
C PHE A 11 12.40 35.04 5.23
N ILE A 12 12.95 35.07 4.01
CA ILE A 12 12.72 34.08 2.96
C ILE A 12 14.07 33.65 2.40
N THR A 13 14.34 32.34 2.41
CA THR A 13 15.45 31.76 1.64
C THR A 13 14.96 31.39 0.23
N GLU A 14 15.86 30.92 -0.64
CA GLU A 14 15.46 30.50 -2.00
C GLU A 14 14.45 29.33 -2.00
N ARG A 15 14.36 28.56 -0.91
CA ARG A 15 13.57 27.31 -0.87
C ARG A 15 12.47 27.30 0.18
N GLU A 16 12.60 28.05 1.28
CA GLU A 16 11.60 28.06 2.35
C GLU A 16 11.51 29.38 3.12
N CYS A 17 10.40 29.57 3.83
CA CYS A 17 10.21 30.71 4.71
C CYS A 17 10.66 30.33 6.11
N GLU A 18 11.69 31.00 6.64
CA GLU A 18 12.24 30.71 7.97
C GLU A 18 11.24 30.96 9.10
N ALA A 19 10.32 31.91 8.91
CA ALA A 19 9.34 32.29 9.93
C ALA A 19 8.19 31.29 10.11
N CYS A 20 7.82 30.55 9.06
CA CYS A 20 6.67 29.64 9.11
C CYS A 20 6.90 28.26 8.47
N GLY A 21 8.13 27.98 8.02
CA GLY A 21 8.52 26.74 7.35
C GLY A 21 7.87 26.52 5.98
N PHE A 22 7.29 27.56 5.37
CA PHE A 22 6.59 27.41 4.09
C PHE A 22 7.59 27.19 2.94
N GLN A 23 7.55 26.03 2.30
CA GLN A 23 8.43 25.69 1.19
C GLN A 23 7.91 26.30 -0.13
N PHE A 24 8.74 27.10 -0.79
CA PHE A 24 8.41 27.75 -2.07
C PHE A 24 8.55 26.81 -3.26
N ASN A 25 9.46 25.84 -3.17
CA ASN A 25 9.66 24.78 -4.15
C ASN A 25 9.22 23.45 -3.56
N TYR A 26 7.95 23.34 -3.18
CA TYR A 26 7.39 22.06 -2.76
C TYR A 26 7.33 21.13 -3.98
N ASN A 27 8.25 20.16 -4.04
CA ASN A 27 8.18 19.08 -5.02
C ASN A 27 7.35 17.93 -4.43
N PRO A 28 6.08 17.74 -4.85
CA PRO A 28 5.28 16.60 -4.38
C PRO A 28 5.90 15.26 -4.78
N LEU A 29 6.58 15.20 -5.92
CA LEU A 29 7.17 13.98 -6.47
C LEU A 29 8.37 13.48 -5.66
N GLY A 30 9.19 14.39 -5.14
CA GLY A 30 10.42 14.04 -4.41
C GLY A 30 11.46 13.33 -5.28
N GLU A 31 12.30 12.51 -4.64
CA GLU A 31 13.29 11.63 -5.30
C GLU A 31 12.74 10.20 -5.40
N PRO A 32 13.12 9.43 -6.44
CA PRO A 32 12.77 8.01 -6.52
C PRO A 32 13.39 7.25 -5.36
N LEU A 33 12.67 6.30 -4.78
CA LEU A 33 13.10 5.55 -3.59
C LEU A 33 13.37 6.43 -2.35
N GLY A 34 13.05 7.73 -2.40
CA GLY A 34 13.26 8.66 -1.30
C GLY A 34 12.16 8.60 -0.23
N GLU A 35 12.18 9.56 0.69
CA GLU A 35 11.25 9.62 1.83
C GLU A 35 9.77 9.71 1.39
N LYS A 36 9.49 10.36 0.26
CA LYS A 36 8.13 10.48 -0.31
C LYS A 36 7.71 9.31 -1.19
N SER A 37 8.61 8.37 -1.46
CA SER A 37 8.31 7.22 -2.31
C SER A 37 7.34 6.25 -1.62
N PHE A 38 6.66 5.46 -2.43
CA PHE A 38 5.83 4.34 -2.00
C PHE A 38 6.56 3.41 -1.03
N TYR A 39 7.85 3.17 -1.25
CA TYR A 39 8.63 2.25 -0.42
C TYR A 39 8.76 2.75 1.02
N SER A 40 9.03 4.04 1.21
CA SER A 40 9.07 4.69 2.52
C SER A 40 7.68 4.74 3.18
N ILE A 41 6.63 5.02 2.40
CA ILE A 41 5.23 4.99 2.89
C ILE A 41 4.89 3.57 3.38
N ARG A 42 5.28 2.53 2.62
CA ARG A 42 5.06 1.13 2.95
C ARG A 42 5.85 0.70 4.19
N GLU A 43 7.12 1.07 4.28
CA GLU A 43 7.96 0.76 5.44
C GLU A 43 7.43 1.41 6.72
N SER A 44 7.02 2.68 6.65
CA SER A 44 6.37 3.39 7.76
C SER A 44 5.08 2.71 8.21
N TYR A 45 4.32 2.11 7.29
CA TYR A 45 3.14 1.32 7.63
C TYR A 45 3.53 -0.01 8.29
N TRP A 46 4.50 -0.73 7.73
CA TRP A 46 4.96 -2.03 8.23
C TRP A 46 5.58 -1.96 9.62
N SER A 47 6.21 -0.83 9.96
CA SER A 47 6.74 -0.59 11.30
C SER A 47 5.64 -0.57 12.36
N GLN A 48 4.40 -0.24 11.97
CA GLN A 48 3.23 -0.16 12.85
C GLN A 48 2.44 -1.47 12.99
N LEU A 49 2.79 -2.48 12.19
CA LEU A 49 2.24 -3.83 12.24
C LEU A 49 2.95 -4.68 13.30
N SER A 50 2.24 -5.65 13.87
CA SER A 50 2.84 -6.65 14.76
C SER A 50 3.82 -7.56 13.99
N SER A 51 4.74 -8.20 14.71
CA SER A 51 5.74 -9.09 14.09
C SER A 51 5.12 -10.25 13.29
N LEU A 52 3.95 -10.73 13.71
CA LEU A 52 3.21 -11.79 13.02
C LEU A 52 2.56 -11.27 11.73
N GLU A 53 1.92 -10.10 11.78
CA GLU A 53 1.33 -9.45 10.60
C GLU A 53 2.39 -9.07 9.57
N ARG A 54 3.57 -8.62 10.03
CA ARG A 54 4.72 -8.30 9.16
C ARG A 54 5.25 -9.55 8.46
N SER A 55 5.29 -10.67 9.17
CA SER A 55 5.78 -11.95 8.61
C SER A 55 4.75 -12.60 7.68
N ASN A 56 3.46 -12.36 7.93
CA ASN A 56 2.38 -12.92 7.13
C ASN A 56 1.28 -11.87 6.91
N ARG A 57 1.30 -11.22 5.73
CA ARG A 57 0.28 -10.26 5.30
C ARG A 57 -1.15 -10.82 5.29
N ALA A 58 -1.35 -12.14 5.29
CA ALA A 58 -2.69 -12.72 5.37
C ALA A 58 -3.34 -12.50 6.75
N LEU A 59 -2.54 -12.27 7.79
CA LEU A 59 -3.01 -11.97 9.15
C LEU A 59 -3.34 -10.49 9.36
N GLU A 60 -2.94 -9.64 8.42
CA GLU A 60 -3.16 -8.20 8.49
C GLU A 60 -4.65 -7.85 8.40
N SER A 61 -5.11 -6.99 9.31
CA SER A 61 -6.46 -6.43 9.24
C SER A 61 -6.58 -5.35 8.16
N LYS A 62 -6.77 -5.76 6.90
CA LYS A 62 -6.90 -4.85 5.75
C LYS A 62 -8.06 -3.86 5.83
N LYS A 63 -9.05 -4.10 6.70
CA LYS A 63 -10.20 -3.22 6.93
C LYS A 63 -9.99 -2.26 8.12
N GLY A 64 -8.90 -2.39 8.85
CA GLY A 64 -8.57 -1.56 10.00
C GLY A 64 -8.29 -0.11 9.63
N GLU A 65 -8.38 0.78 10.62
CA GLU A 65 -8.14 2.21 10.44
C GLU A 65 -6.71 2.52 9.95
N LYS A 66 -5.71 1.78 10.43
CA LYS A 66 -4.31 1.92 9.98
C LYS A 66 -4.17 1.59 8.48
N ALA A 67 -4.76 0.46 8.06
CA ALA A 67 -4.75 0.03 6.66
C ALA A 67 -5.46 1.05 5.75
N LYS A 68 -6.60 1.61 6.18
CA LYS A 68 -7.30 2.67 5.44
C LYS A 68 -6.42 3.90 5.25
N ARG A 69 -5.80 4.41 6.32
CA ARG A 69 -4.89 5.57 6.24
C ARG A 69 -3.69 5.30 5.34
N TYR A 70 -3.13 4.10 5.41
CA TYR A 70 -2.07 3.65 4.53
C TYR A 70 -2.51 3.71 3.07
N ILE A 71 -3.66 3.11 2.74
CA ILE A 71 -4.17 3.11 1.36
C ILE A 71 -4.50 4.51 0.85
N SER A 72 -5.04 5.40 1.69
CA SER A 72 -5.22 6.80 1.29
C SER A 72 -3.90 7.48 0.89
N LYS A 73 -2.80 7.20 1.62
CA LYS A 73 -1.47 7.72 1.25
C LYS A 73 -0.94 7.10 -0.04
N VAL A 74 -1.18 5.80 -0.25
CA VAL A 74 -0.78 5.11 -1.48
C VAL A 74 -1.54 5.66 -2.69
N ILE A 75 -2.85 5.95 -2.56
CA ILE A 75 -3.66 6.59 -3.60
C ILE A 75 -3.17 8.01 -3.89
N LEU A 76 -2.80 8.78 -2.85
CA LEU A 76 -2.23 10.12 -3.07
C LEU A 76 -0.94 10.03 -3.88
N ARG A 77 -0.03 9.13 -3.50
CA ARG A 77 1.23 8.90 -4.22
C ARG A 77 1.01 8.41 -5.66
N TYR A 78 0.00 7.56 -5.87
CA TYR A 78 -0.42 7.14 -7.21
C TYR A 78 -0.78 8.34 -8.08
N ASN A 79 -1.57 9.27 -7.56
CA ASN A 79 -1.95 10.48 -8.30
C ASN A 79 -0.74 11.39 -8.55
N ASP A 80 0.13 11.59 -7.56
CA ASP A 80 1.36 12.40 -7.73
C ASP A 80 2.24 11.86 -8.88
N LEU A 81 2.33 10.53 -9.01
CA LEU A 81 3.08 9.88 -10.09
C LEU A 81 2.36 9.99 -11.44
N LEU A 82 1.04 9.83 -11.46
CA LEU A 82 0.26 10.05 -12.68
C LEU A 82 0.45 11.47 -13.19
N ASP A 83 0.27 12.48 -12.34
CA ASP A 83 0.46 13.89 -12.68
C ASP A 83 1.85 14.14 -13.27
N PHE A 84 2.89 13.51 -12.71
CA PHE A 84 4.25 13.55 -13.27
C PHE A 84 4.35 12.95 -14.68
N PHE A 85 3.72 11.80 -14.94
CA PHE A 85 3.75 11.17 -16.26
C PHE A 85 2.95 11.93 -17.31
N TYR A 86 1.89 12.64 -16.92
CA TYR A 86 1.09 13.47 -17.82
C TYR A 86 1.70 14.86 -18.05
N ASP A 87 2.61 15.32 -17.18
CA ASP A 87 3.30 16.60 -17.37
C ASP A 87 4.28 16.55 -18.55
N THR A 88 3.84 17.07 -19.69
CA THR A 88 4.60 17.12 -20.94
C THR A 88 5.86 18.00 -20.88
N THR A 89 6.05 18.79 -19.82
CA THR A 89 7.21 19.65 -19.62
C THR A 89 8.41 18.93 -19.01
N ASN A 90 8.20 17.73 -18.46
CA ASN A 90 9.17 16.99 -17.63
C ASN A 90 9.70 15.69 -18.28
N LYS A 91 9.88 15.69 -19.61
CA LYS A 91 10.23 14.47 -20.38
C LYS A 91 11.65 13.92 -20.17
N ASP A 92 12.54 14.67 -19.51
CA ASP A 92 13.99 14.36 -19.47
C ASP A 92 14.51 14.06 -18.05
N HIS A 93 13.67 13.48 -17.19
CA HIS A 93 14.13 13.01 -15.88
C HIS A 93 14.82 11.66 -16.01
N ALA A 94 16.09 11.60 -15.62
CA ALA A 94 16.92 10.39 -15.56
C ALA A 94 16.29 9.21 -14.77
N HIS A 95 15.25 9.51 -13.98
CA HIS A 95 14.56 8.57 -13.11
C HIS A 95 13.17 8.14 -13.60
N HIS A 96 12.78 8.49 -14.82
CA HIS A 96 11.46 8.16 -15.38
C HIS A 96 11.10 6.67 -15.25
N ASN A 97 12.06 5.77 -15.48
CA ASN A 97 11.86 4.33 -15.33
C ASN A 97 11.63 3.90 -13.87
N LEU A 98 12.30 4.55 -12.91
CA LEU A 98 12.15 4.23 -11.48
C LEU A 98 10.76 4.60 -10.97
N TYR A 99 10.26 5.78 -11.36
CA TYR A 99 8.88 6.18 -11.08
C TYR A 99 7.86 5.25 -11.75
N PHE A 100 8.22 4.68 -12.91
CA PHE A 100 7.35 3.74 -13.60
C PHE A 100 7.24 2.41 -12.84
N TYR A 101 8.37 1.90 -12.33
CA TYR A 101 8.36 0.73 -11.46
C TYR A 101 7.59 0.98 -10.16
N GLU A 102 7.77 2.17 -9.57
CA GLU A 102 7.02 2.57 -8.38
C GLU A 102 5.51 2.59 -8.64
N LEU A 103 5.08 3.15 -9.78
CA LEU A 103 3.68 3.18 -10.19
C LEU A 103 3.11 1.76 -10.34
N LYS A 104 3.86 0.85 -10.98
CA LYS A 104 3.48 -0.56 -11.09
C LYS A 104 3.30 -1.19 -9.70
N ASP A 105 4.27 -1.02 -8.81
CA ASP A 105 4.24 -1.58 -7.46
C ASP A 105 3.05 -1.04 -6.65
N ILE A 106 2.72 0.24 -6.81
CA ILE A 106 1.53 0.85 -6.19
C ILE A 106 0.25 0.19 -6.70
N ILE A 107 0.10 -0.03 -8.02
CA ILE A 107 -1.08 -0.70 -8.59
C ILE A 107 -1.25 -2.10 -8.01
N LEU A 108 -0.16 -2.87 -7.92
CA LEU A 108 -0.17 -4.20 -7.31
C LEU A 108 -0.58 -4.14 -5.83
N GLU A 109 -0.06 -3.18 -5.08
CA GLU A 109 -0.41 -2.98 -3.68
C GLU A 109 -1.89 -2.61 -3.53
N LEU A 110 -2.43 -1.66 -4.31
CA LEU A 110 -3.85 -1.27 -4.27
C LEU A 110 -4.78 -2.46 -4.53
N ILE A 111 -4.46 -3.29 -5.54
CA ILE A 111 -5.23 -4.52 -5.82
C ILE A 111 -5.15 -5.51 -4.67
N SER A 112 -3.99 -5.62 -4.02
CA SER A 112 -3.82 -6.51 -2.87
C SER A 112 -4.68 -6.09 -1.67
N TYR A 113 -5.04 -4.80 -1.55
CA TYR A 113 -5.95 -4.26 -0.53
C TYR A 113 -7.42 -4.21 -0.98
N ASP A 114 -7.75 -4.90 -2.08
CA ASP A 114 -9.11 -4.95 -2.64
C ASP A 114 -9.66 -3.58 -3.03
N VAL A 115 -8.80 -2.63 -3.40
CA VAL A 115 -9.23 -1.37 -4.03
C VAL A 115 -9.90 -1.69 -5.38
N PRO A 116 -11.11 -1.19 -5.64
CA PRO A 116 -11.81 -1.43 -6.90
C PRO A 116 -11.01 -0.91 -8.09
N GLU A 117 -10.92 -1.71 -9.15
CA GLU A 117 -10.28 -1.32 -10.40
C GLU A 117 -10.86 -0.02 -10.99
N LYS A 118 -12.17 0.20 -10.84
CA LYS A 118 -12.83 1.45 -11.24
C LYS A 118 -12.19 2.67 -10.56
N GLU A 119 -11.77 2.55 -9.30
CA GLU A 119 -11.11 3.65 -8.59
C GLU A 119 -9.70 3.89 -9.16
N ILE A 120 -8.94 2.82 -9.43
CA ILE A 120 -7.60 2.90 -10.04
C ILE A 120 -7.66 3.59 -11.41
N TRP A 121 -8.63 3.22 -12.25
CA TRP A 121 -8.84 3.86 -13.55
C TRP A 121 -9.38 5.28 -13.44
N SER A 122 -10.21 5.58 -12.43
CA SER A 122 -10.78 6.92 -12.27
C SER A 122 -9.73 8.01 -12.09
N CYS A 123 -8.54 7.67 -11.58
CA CYS A 123 -7.43 8.61 -11.48
C CYS A 123 -6.72 8.82 -12.83
N VAL A 124 -6.67 7.78 -13.67
CA VAL A 124 -6.08 7.84 -15.01
C VAL A 124 -6.93 8.72 -15.93
N THR A 125 -8.25 8.49 -15.96
CA THR A 125 -9.17 9.23 -16.83
C THR A 125 -9.29 10.71 -16.47
N LYS A 126 -8.98 11.10 -15.22
CA LYS A 126 -8.97 12.52 -14.81
C LYS A 126 -7.80 13.32 -15.40
N ALA A 127 -6.74 12.63 -15.82
CA ALA A 127 -5.53 13.25 -16.33
C ALA A 127 -5.47 13.24 -17.88
N GLU A 128 -6.52 12.77 -18.55
CA GLU A 128 -6.64 12.77 -20.01
C GLU A 128 -6.85 14.20 -20.54
N GLY A 129 -5.73 14.86 -20.86
CA GLY A 129 -5.65 16.14 -21.55
C GLY A 129 -4.37 16.21 -22.38
N GLU A 130 -4.49 15.88 -23.67
CA GLU A 130 -3.53 16.12 -24.76
C GLU A 130 -2.25 15.22 -24.83
N GLY A 131 -2.35 14.02 -25.44
CA GLY A 131 -1.16 13.33 -25.98
C GLY A 131 -1.33 11.88 -26.48
N LEU A 132 -1.92 11.68 -27.66
CA LEU A 132 -2.41 10.38 -28.18
C LEU A 132 -1.42 9.19 -28.25
N GLU A 133 -0.11 9.37 -28.41
CA GLU A 133 0.84 8.25 -28.59
C GLU A 133 1.52 7.76 -27.30
N PHE A 134 1.85 8.68 -26.38
CA PHE A 134 2.40 8.32 -25.07
C PHE A 134 1.34 7.65 -24.19
N GLU A 135 0.09 8.12 -24.31
CA GLU A 135 -1.08 7.60 -23.60
C GLU A 135 -1.33 6.10 -23.86
N LEU A 136 -1.17 5.62 -25.09
CA LEU A 136 -1.40 4.22 -25.45
C LEU A 136 -0.42 3.26 -24.76
N THR A 137 0.87 3.60 -24.79
CA THR A 137 1.92 2.74 -24.20
C THR A 137 1.84 2.75 -22.67
N PHE A 138 1.51 3.90 -22.08
CA PHE A 138 1.33 4.06 -20.64
C PHE A 138 0.08 3.32 -20.15
N TYR A 139 -1.05 3.47 -20.86
CA TYR A 139 -2.30 2.76 -20.58
C TYR A 139 -2.14 1.23 -20.65
N GLN A 140 -1.45 0.73 -21.68
CA GLN A 140 -1.14 -0.69 -21.81
C GLN A 140 -0.40 -1.22 -20.58
N ARG A 141 0.63 -0.51 -20.11
CA ARG A 141 1.41 -0.96 -18.96
C ARG A 141 0.62 -0.90 -17.64
N ILE A 142 -0.26 0.09 -17.46
CA ILE A 142 -1.19 0.12 -16.32
C ILE A 142 -2.14 -1.08 -16.38
N SER A 143 -2.71 -1.37 -17.55
CA SER A 143 -3.59 -2.52 -17.77
C SER A 143 -2.90 -3.85 -17.48
N GLU A 144 -1.64 -4.00 -17.92
CA GLU A 144 -0.81 -5.16 -17.62
C GLU A 144 -0.60 -5.34 -16.11
N ALA A 145 -0.22 -4.27 -15.40
CA ALA A 145 -0.03 -4.29 -13.96
C ALA A 145 -1.33 -4.68 -13.22
N ILE A 146 -2.49 -4.20 -13.69
CA ILE A 146 -3.79 -4.58 -13.12
C ILE A 146 -4.07 -6.07 -13.35
N SER A 147 -3.79 -6.57 -14.55
CA SER A 147 -3.96 -7.99 -14.89
C SER A 147 -3.06 -8.91 -14.05
N GLU A 148 -1.85 -8.45 -13.75
CA GLU A 148 -0.85 -9.14 -12.91
C GLU A 148 -1.33 -9.18 -11.45
N GLY A 149 -1.72 -8.03 -10.89
CA GLY A 149 -2.22 -7.96 -9.52
C GLY A 149 -3.47 -8.84 -9.30
N LYS A 150 -4.38 -8.90 -10.27
CA LYS A 150 -5.55 -9.81 -10.22
C LYS A 150 -5.12 -11.28 -10.21
N ARG A 151 -4.14 -11.67 -11.03
CA ARG A 151 -3.61 -13.04 -11.08
C ARG A 151 -2.97 -13.43 -9.76
N ASP A 152 -2.15 -12.56 -9.18
CA ASP A 152 -1.47 -12.81 -7.90
C ASP A 152 -2.44 -12.90 -6.74
N ARG A 153 -3.46 -12.03 -6.71
CA ARG A 153 -4.55 -12.11 -5.73
C ARG A 153 -5.28 -13.44 -5.81
N ASN A 154 -5.64 -13.86 -7.03
CA ASN A 154 -6.33 -15.13 -7.24
C ASN A 154 -5.46 -16.32 -6.84
N LYS A 155 -4.17 -16.34 -7.21
CA LYS A 155 -3.22 -17.37 -6.79
C LYS A 155 -3.12 -17.48 -5.27
N THR A 156 -3.03 -16.33 -4.59
CA THR A 156 -2.94 -16.29 -3.12
C THR A 156 -4.22 -16.81 -2.46
N ARG A 157 -5.40 -16.40 -2.94
CA ARG A 157 -6.70 -16.91 -2.45
C ARG A 157 -6.85 -18.42 -2.68
N VAL A 158 -6.50 -18.90 -3.87
CA VAL A 158 -6.57 -20.33 -4.22
C VAL A 158 -5.59 -21.14 -3.36
N SER A 159 -4.35 -20.65 -3.17
CA SER A 159 -3.35 -21.29 -2.31
C SER A 159 -3.85 -21.43 -0.87
N LEU A 160 -4.40 -20.36 -0.30
CA LEU A 160 -4.89 -20.35 1.08
C LEU A 160 -6.11 -21.26 1.27
N GLN A 161 -7.02 -21.28 0.29
CA GLN A 161 -8.12 -22.24 0.26
C GLN A 161 -7.62 -23.69 0.11
N SER A 162 -6.59 -23.94 -0.69
CA SER A 162 -6.02 -25.27 -0.88
C SER A 162 -5.34 -25.80 0.38
N LEU A 163 -4.64 -24.94 1.13
CA LEU A 163 -4.04 -25.28 2.43
C LEU A 163 -5.11 -25.59 3.48
N LEU A 164 -6.15 -24.75 3.58
CA LEU A 164 -7.26 -24.97 4.53
C LEU A 164 -8.10 -26.21 4.19
N SER A 165 -8.20 -26.58 2.92
CA SER A 165 -8.96 -27.73 2.44
C SER A 165 -8.13 -29.02 2.29
N TYR A 166 -6.82 -28.96 2.52
CA TYR A 166 -5.96 -30.13 2.50
C TYR A 166 -6.44 -31.17 3.52
N ARG A 167 -6.61 -32.40 3.06
CA ARG A 167 -7.05 -33.53 3.88
C ARG A 167 -5.83 -34.31 4.35
N LEU A 168 -5.56 -34.30 5.66
CA LEU A 168 -4.56 -35.16 6.27
C LEU A 168 -5.10 -36.61 6.25
N GLY A 169 -4.38 -37.53 5.59
CA GLY A 169 -4.77 -38.94 5.51
C GLY A 169 -6.10 -39.21 4.80
N GLY A 170 -6.57 -38.31 3.92
CA GLY A 170 -7.78 -38.49 3.11
C GLY A 170 -9.13 -38.27 3.82
N ALA A 171 -9.17 -38.27 5.16
CA ALA A 171 -10.41 -38.19 5.93
C ALA A 171 -10.62 -36.86 6.67
N VAL A 172 -9.56 -36.21 7.17
CA VAL A 172 -9.68 -35.07 8.09
C VAL A 172 -9.09 -33.80 7.47
N LYS A 173 -9.88 -32.73 7.38
CA LYS A 173 -9.40 -31.41 6.93
C LYS A 173 -8.45 -30.81 7.97
N ILE A 174 -7.34 -30.20 7.53
CA ILE A 174 -6.38 -29.51 8.43
C ILE A 174 -7.07 -28.49 9.35
N ILE A 175 -8.08 -27.78 8.85
CA ILE A 175 -8.83 -26.81 9.66
C ILE A 175 -9.43 -27.45 10.92
N ASN A 176 -9.91 -28.69 10.83
CA ASN A 176 -10.49 -29.40 11.97
C ASN A 176 -9.40 -29.76 12.99
N VAL A 177 -8.21 -30.17 12.52
CA VAL A 177 -7.06 -30.46 13.39
C VAL A 177 -6.65 -29.22 14.17
N PHE A 178 -6.62 -28.06 13.51
CA PHE A 178 -6.27 -26.79 14.15
C PHE A 178 -7.32 -26.36 15.18
N PHE A 179 -8.62 -26.53 14.87
CA PHE A 179 -9.70 -26.29 15.82
C PHE A 179 -9.61 -27.20 17.05
N PHE A 180 -9.33 -28.50 16.87
CA PHE A 180 -9.16 -29.45 17.97
C PHE A 180 -7.96 -29.10 18.86
N ALA A 181 -6.85 -28.65 18.29
CA ALA A 181 -5.70 -28.20 19.06
C ALA A 181 -6.04 -26.95 19.90
N LEU A 182 -6.73 -25.97 19.31
CA LEU A 182 -7.17 -24.75 20.01
C LEU A 182 -8.14 -25.05 21.15
N THR A 183 -9.11 -25.95 20.95
CA THR A 183 -10.05 -26.33 22.00
C THR A 183 -9.35 -27.12 23.11
N ALA A 184 -8.43 -28.02 22.79
CA ALA A 184 -7.65 -28.74 23.79
C ALA A 184 -6.83 -27.77 24.66
N VAL A 185 -6.15 -26.79 24.05
CA VAL A 185 -5.41 -25.76 24.78
C VAL A 185 -6.33 -24.93 25.67
N ALA A 186 -7.50 -24.53 25.18
CA ALA A 186 -8.47 -23.78 25.98
C ALA A 186 -8.99 -24.58 27.18
N VAL A 187 -9.29 -25.88 26.99
CA VAL A 187 -9.75 -26.78 28.07
C VAL A 187 -8.65 -26.98 29.11
N ILE A 188 -7.41 -27.24 28.69
CA ILE A 188 -6.26 -27.40 29.59
C ILE A 188 -6.02 -26.11 30.38
N SER A 189 -6.08 -24.96 29.71
CA SER A 189 -5.89 -23.65 30.35
C SER A 189 -6.99 -23.36 31.37
N GLY A 190 -8.25 -23.65 31.04
CA GLY A 190 -9.39 -23.50 31.95
C GLY A 190 -9.30 -24.45 33.15
N ALA A 191 -8.94 -25.72 32.92
CA ALA A 191 -8.76 -26.70 33.99
C ALA A 191 -7.64 -26.30 34.96
N LEU A 192 -6.51 -25.80 34.45
CA LEU A 192 -5.42 -25.26 35.25
C LEU A 192 -5.84 -24.04 36.07
N ALA A 193 -6.65 -23.13 35.50
CA ALA A 193 -7.16 -21.97 36.21
C ALA A 193 -8.10 -22.35 37.37
N VAL A 194 -9.01 -23.30 37.13
CA VAL A 194 -9.92 -23.82 38.18
C VAL A 194 -9.15 -24.56 39.26
N TYR A 195 -8.18 -25.40 38.89
CA TYR A 195 -7.34 -26.11 39.85
C TYR A 195 -6.56 -25.13 40.76
N ARG A 196 -6.03 -24.04 40.19
CA ARG A 196 -5.38 -22.98 40.98
C ARG A 196 -6.34 -22.26 41.91
N PHE A 197 -7.57 -22.01 41.48
CA PHE A 197 -8.57 -21.33 42.30
C PHE A 197 -9.03 -22.18 43.49
N LEU A 198 -9.10 -23.51 43.33
CA LEU A 198 -9.53 -24.43 44.40
C LEU A 198 -8.42 -24.75 45.42
N ASN A 199 -7.15 -24.51 45.09
CA ASN A 199 -6.00 -24.73 45.96
C ASN A 199 -5.45 -23.42 46.60
N LEU A 200 -6.21 -22.33 46.51
CA LEU A 200 -6.00 -21.05 47.17
C LEU A 200 -7.05 -20.89 48.29
#